data_AF-A0A7S2G3Z9-F1
#
_entry.id   AF-A0A7S2G3Z9-F1
#
_cell.length_a   1.000
_cell.length_b   1.000
_cell.length_c   1.000
_cell.angle_alpha   90.00
_cell.angle_beta   90.00
_cell.angle_gamma   90.00
#
_symmetry.space_group_name_H-M   'P 1'
#
loop_
_entity.id
_entity.type
_entity.pdbx_description
1 polymer ?
#
loop_
_entity_poly.entity_id
_entity_poly.type
_entity_poly.pdbx_seq_one_letter_code
_entity_poly.pdbx_strand_id
1 'polypeptide(L)'
;KFHNKAMFLKGRSVLLQLWDATSFDPEIQHTDPQDFDRPCLSHHIGLVLVYDVTDPTTLDGALRRVEEIESYKGEASVILLANKMDGQVLQQKDARYLDRICRDHGF
;
A
#
# COMPACT_ATOMS: atom_id res chain seq x y z
N LYS A 1 -9.82 -0.62 9.37
CA LYS A 1 -9.62 -0.12 10.76
C LYS A 1 -8.99 1.27 10.74
N PHE A 2 -9.47 2.21 11.57
CA PHE A 2 -9.00 3.59 11.56
C PHE A 2 -8.09 3.90 12.76
N HIS A 3 -7.01 4.63 12.54
CA HIS A 3 -6.01 4.98 13.54
C HIS A 3 -5.57 6.43 13.41
N ASN A 4 -5.47 7.14 14.54
CA ASN A 4 -4.90 8.48 14.59
C ASN A 4 -3.57 8.47 15.34
N LYS A 5 -2.57 9.18 14.82
CA LYS A 5 -1.27 9.34 15.46
C LYS A 5 -0.77 10.77 15.34
N ALA A 6 -0.65 11.46 16.47
CA ALA A 6 0.04 12.75 16.51
C ALA A 6 1.56 12.54 16.51
N MET A 7 2.29 13.33 15.73
CA MET A 7 3.75 13.33 15.69
C MET A 7 4.29 14.73 15.47
N PHE A 8 5.55 14.97 15.86
CA PHE A 8 6.25 16.21 15.60
C PHE A 8 7.29 16.00 14.51
N LEU A 9 7.15 16.69 13.39
CA LEU A 9 8.01 16.56 12.22
C LEU A 9 8.48 17.94 11.77
N LYS A 10 9.80 18.16 11.70
CA LYS A 10 10.42 19.40 11.20
C LYS A 10 9.82 20.68 11.85
N GLY A 11 9.64 20.67 13.17
CA GLY A 11 9.12 21.84 13.88
C GLY A 11 7.59 21.99 13.86
N ARG A 12 6.85 21.03 13.29
CA ARG A 12 5.38 21.09 13.17
C ARG A 12 4.73 19.87 13.81
N SER A 13 3.61 20.09 14.47
CA SER A 13 2.72 19.01 14.89
C SER A 13 1.87 18.54 13.72
N VAL A 14 1.90 17.24 13.44
CA VAL A 14 1.16 16.57 12.38
C VAL A 14 0.27 15.51 13.00
N LEU A 15 -1.03 15.53 12.67
CA LEU A 15 -1.94 14.44 12.99
C LEU A 15 -2.07 13.54 11.78
N LEU A 16 -1.49 12.34 11.87
CA LEU A 16 -1.68 11.29 10.87
C LEU A 16 -3.00 10.58 11.11
N GLN A 17 -3.80 10.48 10.06
CA GLN A 17 -5.00 9.66 10.00
C GLN A 17 -4.69 8.47 9.10
N LEU A 18 -4.77 7.26 9.65
CA LEU A 18 -4.34 6.03 9.00
C LEU A 18 -5.55 5.12 8.85
N TRP A 19 -5.84 4.74 7.62
CA TRP A 19 -6.88 3.78 7.27
C TRP A 19 -6.21 2.46 6.88
N ASP A 20 -6.38 1.46 7.72
CA ASP A 20 -6.00 0.09 7.46
C ASP A 20 -7.13 -0.58 6.67
N ALA A 21 -6.93 -0.68 5.36
CA ALA A 21 -7.81 -1.45 4.49
C ALA A 21 -7.42 -2.92 4.63
N THR A 22 -8.33 -3.75 5.14
CA THR A 22 -8.17 -5.20 5.05
C THR A 22 -8.04 -5.57 3.58
N SER A 23 -7.04 -6.40 3.27
CA SER A 23 -6.70 -6.91 1.94
C SER A 23 -7.94 -7.00 1.04
N PHE A 24 -8.02 -6.10 0.06
CA PHE A 24 -8.96 -6.25 -1.04
C PHE A 24 -8.56 -7.53 -1.77
N ASP A 25 -9.26 -8.61 -1.48
CA ASP A 25 -9.22 -9.82 -2.27
C ASP A 25 -10.29 -9.66 -3.38
N PRO A 26 -9.92 -9.65 -4.67
CA PRO A 26 -10.90 -9.52 -5.74
C PRO A 26 -11.87 -10.72 -5.81
N GLU A 27 -11.57 -11.84 -5.16
CA GLU A 27 -12.47 -13.00 -5.04
C GLU A 27 -13.45 -12.88 -3.85
N ILE A 28 -13.18 -12.01 -2.86
CA ILE A 28 -14.08 -11.72 -1.74
C ILE A 28 -14.94 -10.49 -2.09
N GLN A 29 -15.85 -10.67 -3.06
CA GLN A 29 -16.83 -9.64 -3.47
C GLN A 29 -18.04 -9.51 -2.54
N HIS A 30 -17.98 -10.05 -1.31
CA HIS A 30 -19.17 -10.19 -0.46
C HIS A 30 -19.07 -9.59 0.94
N THR A 31 -18.15 -8.67 1.20
CA THR A 31 -18.11 -8.00 2.50
C THR A 31 -18.00 -6.50 2.32
N ASP A 32 -19.16 -5.87 2.48
CA ASP A 32 -19.48 -4.45 2.57
C ASP A 32 -18.75 -3.47 1.63
N PRO A 33 -19.43 -2.94 0.59
CA PRO A 33 -18.91 -1.90 -0.29
C PRO A 33 -18.58 -0.56 0.43
N GLN A 34 -18.92 -0.41 1.71
CA GLN A 34 -18.82 0.86 2.43
C GLN A 34 -17.43 1.17 3.00
N ASP A 35 -16.53 0.19 3.14
CA ASP A 35 -15.28 0.43 3.89
C ASP A 35 -14.17 1.08 3.06
N PHE A 36 -14.26 1.05 1.73
CA PHE A 36 -13.30 1.72 0.85
C PHE A 36 -13.97 2.04 -0.49
N ASP A 37 -14.91 2.99 -0.44
CA ASP A 37 -15.53 3.52 -1.65
C ASP A 37 -14.41 4.04 -2.57
N ARG A 38 -14.31 3.51 -3.79
CA ARG A 38 -13.35 3.93 -4.83
C ARG A 38 -13.16 5.46 -4.97
N PRO A 39 -14.17 6.33 -4.74
CA PRO A 39 -13.95 7.80 -4.73
C PRO A 39 -13.23 8.37 -3.50
N CYS A 40 -13.07 7.63 -2.39
CA CYS A 40 -12.49 8.13 -1.15
C CYS A 40 -10.96 8.29 -1.19
N LEU A 41 -10.26 7.63 -2.12
CA LEU A 41 -8.81 7.73 -2.24
C LEU A 41 -8.32 9.13 -2.64
N SER A 42 -9.16 9.92 -3.32
CA SER A 42 -8.84 11.30 -3.72
C SER A 42 -8.52 12.23 -2.54
N HIS A 43 -8.96 11.89 -1.32
CA HIS A 43 -8.70 12.68 -0.11
C HIS A 43 -7.46 12.20 0.67
N HIS A 44 -6.81 11.13 0.22
CA HIS A 44 -5.64 10.58 0.89
C HIS A 44 -4.38 11.25 0.36
N ILE A 45 -3.50 11.68 1.27
CA ILE A 45 -2.20 12.28 0.90
C ILE A 45 -1.17 11.22 0.47
N GLY A 46 -1.41 9.95 0.82
CA GLY A 46 -0.53 8.86 0.48
C GLY A 46 -1.16 7.49 0.74
N LEU A 47 -0.65 6.50 0.02
CA LEU A 47 -1.10 5.12 0.02
C LEU A 47 0.09 4.22 0.30
N VAL A 48 -0.14 3.21 1.14
CA VAL A 48 0.89 2.25 1.54
C VAL A 48 0.44 0.87 1.08
N LEU A 49 1.12 0.32 0.09
CA LEU A 49 0.91 -1.03 -0.39
C LEU A 49 1.95 -1.93 0.26
N VAL A 50 1.49 -2.97 0.94
CA VAL A 50 2.35 -3.87 1.70
C VAL A 50 2.33 -5.24 1.05
N TYR A 51 3.51 -5.82 0.81
CA TYR A 51 3.63 -7.21 0.35
C TYR A 51 4.49 -8.02 1.33
N ASP A 52 4.23 -9.32 1.39
CA ASP A 52 4.96 -10.28 2.20
C ASP A 52 6.16 -10.82 1.42
N VAL A 53 7.37 -10.65 1.95
CA VAL A 53 8.60 -11.09 1.29
C VAL A 53 8.81 -12.60 1.28
N THR A 54 7.98 -13.32 2.03
CA THR A 54 7.97 -14.79 2.08
C THR A 54 6.97 -15.38 1.08
N ASP A 55 6.05 -14.57 0.54
CA ASP A 55 5.02 -14.99 -0.43
C ASP A 55 5.03 -14.10 -1.68
N PRO A 56 5.62 -14.57 -2.80
CA PRO A 56 5.76 -13.77 -4.02
C PRO A 56 4.41 -13.37 -4.64
N THR A 57 3.32 -14.09 -4.37
CA THR A 57 2.00 -13.76 -4.92
C THR A 57 1.46 -12.44 -4.38
N THR A 58 1.88 -12.05 -3.17
CA THR A 58 1.47 -10.78 -2.54
C THR A 58 2.09 -9.56 -3.23
N LEU A 59 3.29 -9.71 -3.82
CA LEU A 59 3.91 -8.65 -4.61
C LEU A 59 3.14 -8.44 -5.92
N ASP A 60 2.85 -9.52 -6.64
CA ASP A 60 2.08 -9.43 -7.89
C ASP A 60 0.68 -8.82 -7.63
N GLY A 61 0.06 -9.17 -6.50
CA GLY A 61 -1.15 -8.52 -6.01
C GLY A 61 -0.98 -7.01 -5.79
N ALA A 62 0.08 -6.58 -5.11
CA ALA A 62 0.36 -5.16 -4.88
C ALA A 62 0.59 -4.38 -6.19
N LEU A 63 1.26 -4.98 -7.18
CA LEU A 63 1.50 -4.33 -8.48
C LEU A 63 0.22 -4.14 -9.28
N ARG A 64 -0.64 -5.17 -9.32
CA ARG A 64 -1.97 -5.06 -9.93
C ARG A 64 -2.79 -3.95 -9.24
N ARG A 65 -2.65 -3.79 -7.92
CA ARG A 65 -3.36 -2.73 -7.19
C ARG A 65 -2.88 -1.34 -7.57
N VAL A 66 -1.60 -1.14 -7.84
CA VAL A 66 -1.11 0.14 -8.38
C VAL A 66 -1.85 0.49 -9.66
N GLU A 67 -1.88 -0.44 -10.62
CA GLU A 67 -2.57 -0.22 -11.89
C GLU A 67 -4.06 0.12 -11.70
N GLU A 68 -4.72 -0.51 -10.72
CA GLU A 68 -6.10 -0.19 -10.37
C GLU A 68 -6.23 1.24 -9.81
N ILE A 69 -5.43 1.60 -8.78
CA ILE A 69 -5.52 2.89 -8.09
C ILE A 69 -5.01 4.06 -8.92
N GLU A 70 -4.14 3.86 -9.92
CA GLU A 70 -3.61 4.94 -10.77
C GLU A 70 -4.73 5.82 -11.35
N SER A 71 -5.87 5.20 -11.69
CA SER A 71 -7.01 5.89 -12.28
C SER A 71 -7.81 6.78 -11.30
N TYR A 72 -7.63 6.63 -9.98
CA TYR A 72 -8.40 7.35 -8.96
C TYR A 72 -7.61 7.81 -7.72
N LYS A 73 -6.28 7.62 -7.67
CA LYS A 73 -5.43 8.05 -6.55
C LYS A 73 -5.24 9.57 -6.46
N GLY A 74 -5.57 10.32 -7.51
CA GLY A 74 -5.32 11.76 -7.58
C GLY A 74 -3.83 12.08 -7.42
N GLU A 75 -3.49 12.96 -6.48
CA GLU A 75 -2.10 13.35 -6.17
C GLU A 75 -1.46 12.50 -5.06
N ALA A 76 -2.13 11.45 -4.59
CA ALA A 76 -1.62 10.61 -3.51
C ALA A 76 -0.31 9.91 -3.92
N SER A 77 0.71 10.04 -3.08
CA SER A 77 1.97 9.29 -3.26
C SER A 77 1.77 7.83 -2.87
N VAL A 78 2.27 6.89 -3.67
CA VAL A 78 2.15 5.45 -3.40
C VAL A 78 3.49 4.91 -2.95
N ILE A 79 3.53 4.21 -1.82
CA ILE A 79 4.74 3.59 -1.27
C ILE A 79 4.53 2.08 -1.25
N LEU A 80 5.45 1.33 -1.86
CA LEU A 80 5.53 -0.13 -1.73
C LEU A 80 6.41 -0.50 -0.54
N LEU A 81 5.87 -1.25 0.41
CA LEU A 81 6.57 -1.71 1.61
C LEU A 81 6.74 -3.23 1.61
N ALA A 82 7.98 -3.67 1.74
CA ALA A 82 8.35 -5.05 1.98
C ALA A 82 8.15 -5.40 3.47
N ASN A 83 7.27 -6.34 3.77
CA ASN A 83 6.95 -6.77 5.13
C ASN A 83 7.53 -8.16 5.44
N LYS A 84 7.71 -8.46 6.73
CA LYS A 84 8.28 -9.73 7.25
C LYS A 84 9.73 -10.00 6.87
N MET A 85 10.53 -8.94 6.75
CA MET A 85 11.97 -9.00 6.50
C MET A 85 12.77 -9.73 7.61
N ASP A 86 12.15 -9.93 8.77
CA ASP A 86 12.70 -10.67 9.91
C ASP A 86 12.60 -12.20 9.75
N GLY A 87 11.89 -12.69 8.73
CA GLY A 87 11.74 -14.12 8.44
C GLY A 87 13.05 -14.80 8.01
N GLN A 88 13.24 -16.06 8.42
CA GLN A 88 14.44 -16.85 8.10
C GLN A 88 14.53 -17.28 6.63
N VAL A 89 13.41 -17.26 5.89
CA VAL A 89 13.33 -17.64 4.48
C VAL A 89 12.84 -16.44 3.70
N LEU A 90 13.77 -15.70 3.13
CA LEU A 90 13.46 -14.67 2.14
C LEU A 90 13.28 -15.36 0.79
N GLN A 91 12.07 -15.34 0.23
CA GLN A 91 11.84 -15.74 -1.17
C GLN A 91 12.01 -14.54 -2.12
N GLN A 92 12.58 -13.44 -1.62
CA GLN A 92 12.63 -12.17 -2.31
C GLN A 92 13.46 -12.24 -3.59
N LYS A 93 12.93 -11.62 -4.64
CA LYS A 93 13.68 -11.27 -5.85
C LYS A 93 14.73 -10.22 -5.47
N ASP A 94 15.89 -10.22 -6.13
CA ASP A 94 17.03 -9.31 -5.89
C ASP A 94 16.59 -7.84 -5.70
N ALA A 95 17.24 -7.08 -4.82
CA ALA A 95 16.95 -5.66 -4.57
C ALA A 95 16.93 -4.85 -5.89
N ARG A 96 17.79 -5.21 -6.85
CA ARG A 96 17.81 -4.58 -8.18
C ARG A 96 16.53 -4.80 -8.99
N TYR A 97 15.87 -5.94 -8.79
CA TYR A 97 14.59 -6.24 -9.41
C TYR A 97 13.49 -5.36 -8.80
N LEU A 98 13.47 -5.22 -7.47
CA LEU A 98 12.51 -4.36 -6.78
C LEU A 98 12.71 -2.88 -7.14
N ASP A 99 13.95 -2.40 -7.21
CA ASP A 99 14.27 -1.03 -7.66
C ASP A 99 13.80 -0.74 -9.09
N ARG A 100 13.78 -1.77 -9.94
CA ARG A 100 13.28 -1.65 -11.31
C ARG A 100 11.77 -1.55 -11.31
N ILE A 101 11.10 -2.44 -10.58
CA ILE A 101 9.65 -2.39 -10.40
C ILE A 101 9.19 -1.03 -9.84
N CYS A 102 9.86 -0.53 -8.80
CA CYS A 102 9.49 0.75 -8.20
C CYS A 102 9.54 1.88 -9.24
N ARG A 103 10.59 1.92 -10.06
CA ARG A 103 10.73 2.87 -11.16
C ARG A 103 9.70 2.69 -12.27
N ASP A 104 9.46 1.45 -12.69
CA ASP A 104 8.58 1.13 -13.82
C ASP A 104 7.11 1.42 -13.50
N HIS A 105 6.71 1.29 -12.22
CA HIS A 105 5.34 1.50 -11.75
C HIS A 105 5.11 2.86 -11.04
N GLY A 106 6.11 3.75 -11.03
CA GLY A 106 5.95 5.12 -10.54
C GLY A 106 5.76 5.25 -9.01
N PHE A 107 6.39 4.34 -8.26
CA PHE A 107 6.52 4.44 -6.80
C PHE A 107 7.60 5.46 -6.40
#